data_AF-A0A5C4LIP3-F1
#
_entry.id   AF-A0A5C4LIP3-F1
#
_cell.length_a   1.000
_cell.length_b   1.000
_cell.length_c   1.000
_cell.angle_alpha   90.00
_cell.angle_beta   90.00
_cell.angle_gamma   90.00
#
_symmetry.space_group_name_H-M   'P 1'
#
loop_
_entity.id
_entity.type
_entity.pdbx_description
1 polymer ?
#
loop_
_entity_poly.entity_id
_entity_poly.type
_entity_poly.pdbx_seq_one_letter_code
_entity_poly.pdbx_strand_id
1 'polypeptide(L)'
;MSPLDDEAWDAWSPHELGRRLREASLPWYVAGGWALDVWHGRQTRQHEDLEFVVIRDDAHHFRAILRDLDFFTVKDGIIEYLPPSAAPPSDVWQLWGGDMRQGCWRVDMMMEPGTPDLWIYKRDQTIRMARSDAIRVSETGIPYLSPVHVMLFKAKHRREKDREDFNLCLTKFSNKDRAQFIELMSELHPGHEWLEKLKIRS
;
A
#
# COMPACT_ATOMS: atom_id res chain seq x y z
N MET A 1 -19.21 -0.34 18.76
CA MET A 1 -19.53 -1.16 17.57
C MET A 1 -18.56 -2.33 17.58
N SER A 2 -19.03 -3.56 17.38
CA SER A 2 -18.14 -4.73 17.32
C SER A 2 -17.47 -4.82 15.95
N PRO A 3 -16.20 -5.29 15.88
CA PRO A 3 -15.55 -5.57 14.60
C PRO A 3 -16.24 -6.73 13.87
N LEU A 4 -16.04 -6.80 12.56
CA LEU A 4 -16.38 -7.96 11.74
C LEU A 4 -15.37 -9.08 11.98
N ASP A 5 -15.65 -10.27 11.44
CA ASP A 5 -14.66 -11.35 11.37
C ASP A 5 -13.44 -10.91 10.53
N ASP A 6 -12.24 -11.27 10.95
CA ASP A 6 -10.98 -10.82 10.33
C ASP A 6 -10.88 -11.21 8.85
N GLU A 7 -11.55 -12.29 8.45
CA GLU A 7 -11.54 -12.83 7.08
C GLU A 7 -12.74 -12.37 6.24
N ALA A 8 -13.59 -11.48 6.77
CA ALA A 8 -14.81 -11.00 6.10
C ALA A 8 -14.51 -10.00 4.96
N TRP A 9 -13.51 -10.25 4.12
CA TRP A 9 -13.13 -9.36 3.03
C TRP A 9 -14.04 -9.53 1.81
N ASP A 10 -14.58 -8.40 1.35
CA ASP A 10 -15.12 -8.21 0.00
C ASP A 10 -14.51 -6.91 -0.51
N ALA A 11 -13.19 -6.93 -0.68
CA ALA A 11 -12.41 -5.73 -0.92
C ALA A 11 -12.86 -5.01 -2.20
N TRP A 12 -12.84 -3.68 -2.15
CA TRP A 12 -12.99 -2.90 -3.37
C TRP A 12 -11.81 -3.14 -4.32
N SER A 13 -12.00 -2.81 -5.59
CA SER A 13 -10.89 -2.72 -6.54
C SER A 13 -10.20 -1.34 -6.44
N PRO A 14 -8.96 -1.20 -6.92
CA PRO A 14 -8.30 0.10 -7.07
C PRO A 14 -9.14 1.14 -7.82
N HIS A 15 -9.87 0.72 -8.85
CA HIS A 15 -10.73 1.60 -9.64
C HIS A 15 -11.96 2.04 -8.84
N GLU A 16 -12.55 1.14 -8.05
CA GLU A 16 -13.68 1.49 -7.18
C GLU A 16 -13.26 2.48 -6.10
N LEU A 17 -12.12 2.23 -5.45
CA LEU A 17 -11.54 3.19 -4.50
C LEU A 17 -11.26 4.54 -5.17
N GLY A 18 -10.67 4.54 -6.37
CA GLY A 18 -10.43 5.76 -7.14
C GLY A 18 -11.69 6.57 -7.43
N ARG A 19 -12.81 5.91 -7.77
CA ARG A 19 -14.11 6.58 -7.98
C ARG A 19 -14.63 7.25 -6.70
N ARG A 20 -14.42 6.60 -5.56
CA ARG A 20 -14.85 7.09 -4.24
C ARG A 20 -13.97 8.23 -3.74
N LEU A 21 -12.67 8.17 -4.02
CA LEU A 21 -11.68 9.19 -3.68
C LEU A 21 -11.49 10.27 -4.75
N ARG A 22 -12.36 10.35 -5.77
CA ARG A 22 -12.23 11.31 -6.88
C ARG A 22 -12.20 12.78 -6.43
N GLU A 23 -12.79 13.08 -5.27
CA GLU A 23 -12.86 14.43 -4.68
C GLU A 23 -11.75 14.66 -3.64
N ALA A 24 -10.90 13.67 -3.38
CA ALA A 24 -9.77 13.82 -2.47
C ALA A 24 -8.77 14.84 -3.05
N SER A 25 -8.49 15.89 -2.29
CA SER A 25 -7.48 16.89 -2.63
C SER A 25 -6.11 16.58 -2.02
N LEU A 26 -6.04 15.56 -1.15
CA LEU A 26 -4.84 15.17 -0.43
C LEU A 26 -4.22 13.90 -1.04
N PRO A 27 -2.89 13.69 -0.88
CA PRO A 27 -2.20 12.54 -1.45
C PRO A 27 -2.67 11.21 -0.86
N TRP A 28 -2.91 10.26 -1.75
CA TRP A 28 -3.09 8.85 -1.42
C TRP A 28 -2.51 7.99 -2.54
N TYR A 29 -2.29 6.72 -2.28
CA TYR A 29 -1.87 5.77 -3.32
C TYR A 29 -2.25 4.34 -2.96
N VAL A 30 -2.48 3.51 -3.98
CA VAL A 30 -2.64 2.06 -3.84
C VAL A 30 -1.28 1.43 -3.52
N ALA A 31 -1.26 0.46 -2.60
CA ALA A 31 -0.06 -0.26 -2.19
C ALA A 31 -0.22 -1.78 -2.42
N GLY A 32 0.74 -2.55 -1.92
CA GLY A 32 0.65 -4.00 -1.92
C GLY A 32 0.62 -4.65 -3.30
N GLY A 33 -0.03 -5.81 -3.39
CA GLY A 33 -0.19 -6.54 -4.65
C GLY A 33 -0.99 -5.76 -5.69
N TRP A 34 -1.99 -4.99 -5.26
CA TRP A 34 -2.80 -4.16 -6.16
C TRP A 34 -1.97 -3.08 -6.86
N ALA A 35 -0.98 -2.48 -6.20
CA ALA A 35 -0.08 -1.51 -6.84
C ALA A 35 0.73 -2.13 -7.99
N LEU A 36 1.15 -3.39 -7.85
CA LEU A 36 1.82 -4.14 -8.91
C LEU A 36 0.88 -4.42 -10.08
N ASP A 37 -0.36 -4.79 -9.80
CA ASP A 37 -1.36 -5.06 -10.85
C ASP A 37 -1.77 -3.78 -11.60
N VAL A 38 -1.89 -2.65 -10.89
CA VAL A 38 -2.06 -1.33 -11.51
C VAL A 38 -0.88 -1.00 -12.42
N TRP A 39 0.36 -1.25 -11.98
CA TRP A 39 1.56 -1.05 -12.80
C TRP A 39 1.64 -2.01 -14.01
N HIS A 40 1.22 -3.26 -13.83
CA HIS A 40 1.15 -4.24 -14.91
C HIS A 40 0.05 -3.90 -15.93
N GLY A 41 -0.99 -3.16 -15.51
CA GLY A 41 -2.16 -2.83 -16.31
C GLY A 41 -3.18 -3.98 -16.39
N ARG A 42 -3.01 -5.02 -15.56
CA ARG A 42 -3.90 -6.18 -15.46
C ARG A 42 -3.75 -6.84 -14.10
N GLN A 43 -4.80 -7.55 -13.68
CA GLN A 43 -4.71 -8.39 -12.50
C GLN A 43 -3.78 -9.59 -12.75
N THR A 44 -2.85 -9.87 -11.84
CA THR A 44 -1.89 -10.98 -11.98
C THR A 44 -2.20 -12.16 -11.07
N ARG A 45 -2.92 -11.92 -9.97
CA ARG A 45 -3.42 -12.93 -9.03
C ARG A 45 -4.64 -12.40 -8.26
N GLN A 46 -5.29 -13.27 -7.49
CA GLN A 46 -6.31 -12.83 -6.54
C GLN A 46 -5.66 -12.05 -5.38
N HIS A 47 -6.37 -11.05 -4.88
CA HIS A 47 -6.02 -10.28 -3.68
C HIS A 47 -7.20 -10.36 -2.72
N GLU A 48 -6.91 -10.64 -1.45
CA GLU A 48 -7.91 -10.74 -0.38
C GLU A 48 -8.37 -9.34 0.07
N ASP A 49 -7.42 -8.42 0.20
CA ASP A 49 -7.61 -7.06 0.68
C ASP A 49 -7.39 -6.00 -0.42
N LEU A 50 -7.67 -4.74 -0.08
CA LEU A 50 -7.24 -3.57 -0.85
C LEU A 50 -6.44 -2.63 0.06
N GLU A 51 -5.11 -2.70 -0.04
CA GLU A 51 -4.22 -1.77 0.65
C GLU A 51 -4.13 -0.43 -0.11
N PHE A 52 -4.43 0.67 0.59
CA PHE A 52 -4.09 2.02 0.14
C PHE A 52 -3.47 2.81 1.29
N VAL A 53 -2.64 3.79 0.95
CA VAL A 53 -1.85 4.55 1.92
C VAL A 53 -2.21 6.02 1.82
N VAL A 54 -2.29 6.65 2.98
CA VAL A 54 -2.49 8.09 3.16
C VAL A 54 -1.39 8.64 4.06
N ILE A 55 -1.16 9.96 3.99
CA ILE A 55 -0.34 10.64 4.99
C ILE A 55 -1.08 10.57 6.33
N ARG A 56 -0.36 10.27 7.42
CA ARG A 56 -0.95 10.08 8.75
C ARG A 56 -1.90 11.22 9.16
N ASP A 57 -1.44 12.46 8.99
CA ASP A 57 -2.17 13.65 9.41
C ASP A 57 -3.44 13.87 8.57
N ASP A 58 -3.52 13.26 7.39
CA ASP A 58 -4.65 13.35 6.47
C ASP A 58 -5.66 12.21 6.65
N ALA A 59 -5.42 11.23 7.53
CA ALA A 59 -6.27 10.05 7.68
C ALA A 59 -7.74 10.39 7.97
N HIS A 60 -8.00 11.45 8.75
CA HIS A 60 -9.36 11.91 9.02
C HIS A 60 -10.08 12.41 7.75
N HIS A 61 -9.37 13.05 6.82
CA HIS A 61 -9.95 13.50 5.54
C HIS A 61 -10.47 12.33 4.71
N PHE A 62 -9.67 11.26 4.59
CA PHE A 62 -10.07 10.07 3.82
C PHE A 62 -11.22 9.31 4.47
N ARG A 63 -11.26 9.22 5.79
CA ARG A 63 -12.40 8.65 6.53
C ARG A 63 -13.68 9.45 6.30
N ALA A 64 -13.59 10.77 6.23
CA ALA A 64 -14.74 11.64 5.96
C ALA A 64 -15.27 11.49 4.52
N ILE A 65 -14.40 11.24 3.55
CA ILE A 65 -14.81 10.92 2.16
C ILE A 65 -15.49 9.55 2.11
N LEU A 66 -14.89 8.55 2.75
CA LEU A 66 -15.38 7.16 2.82
C LEU A 66 -16.41 6.98 3.95
N ARG A 67 -17.34 7.93 4.10
CA ARG A 67 -18.34 7.97 5.19
C ARG A 67 -19.35 6.83 5.20
N ASP A 68 -19.39 6.02 4.14
CA ASP A 68 -20.20 4.81 4.09
C ASP A 68 -19.50 3.60 4.75
N LEU A 69 -18.24 3.76 5.15
CA LEU A 69 -17.49 2.79 5.93
C LEU A 69 -17.36 3.23 7.40
N ASP A 70 -17.40 2.25 8.30
CA ASP A 70 -16.94 2.39 9.67
C ASP A 70 -15.48 1.96 9.75
N PHE A 71 -14.66 2.73 10.46
CA PHE A 71 -13.22 2.48 10.55
C PHE A 71 -12.84 1.87 11.90
N PHE A 72 -11.89 0.95 11.84
CA PHE A 72 -11.38 0.22 12.99
C PHE A 72 -9.86 0.30 13.02
N THR A 73 -9.28 0.54 14.20
CA THR A 73 -7.83 0.44 14.38
C THR A 73 -7.40 -1.00 14.35
N VAL A 74 -6.31 -1.30 13.64
CA VAL A 74 -5.70 -2.64 13.64
C VAL A 74 -4.28 -2.52 14.19
N LYS A 75 -4.03 -3.20 15.32
CA LYS A 75 -2.72 -3.20 15.96
C LYS A 75 -2.52 -4.48 16.78
N ASP A 76 -1.41 -5.17 16.55
CA ASP A 76 -1.02 -6.37 17.30
C ASP A 76 -2.12 -7.45 17.36
N GLY A 77 -2.89 -7.61 16.27
CA GLY A 77 -4.01 -8.55 16.17
C GLY A 77 -5.30 -8.10 16.86
N ILE A 78 -5.34 -6.88 17.38
CA ILE A 78 -6.52 -6.29 18.03
C ILE A 78 -7.20 -5.33 17.05
N ILE A 79 -8.51 -5.50 16.87
CA ILE A 79 -9.36 -4.66 16.04
C ILE A 79 -10.36 -3.91 16.91
N GLU A 80 -10.29 -2.58 16.93
CA GLU A 80 -11.17 -1.74 17.76
C GLU A 80 -11.85 -0.66 16.93
N TYR A 81 -13.14 -0.42 17.19
CA TYR A 81 -13.88 0.63 16.50
C TYR A 81 -13.30 2.01 16.79
N LEU A 82 -13.05 2.78 15.74
CA LEU A 82 -12.56 4.16 15.82
C LEU A 82 -13.70 5.13 15.48
N PRO A 83 -14.25 5.87 16.46
CA PRO A 83 -15.32 6.84 16.21
C PRO A 83 -14.94 7.86 15.12
N PRO A 84 -15.88 8.31 14.27
CA PRO A 84 -15.58 9.24 13.16
C PRO A 84 -14.81 10.50 13.59
N SER A 85 -15.14 11.08 14.75
CA SER A 85 -14.50 12.29 15.29
C SER A 85 -13.17 12.04 16.00
N ALA A 86 -12.79 10.79 16.24
CA ALA A 86 -11.55 10.45 16.93
C ALA A 86 -10.38 10.36 15.94
N ALA A 87 -9.23 10.92 16.29
CA ALA A 87 -7.99 10.70 15.54
C ALA A 87 -7.44 9.29 15.82
N PRO A 88 -6.76 8.64 14.85
CA PRO A 88 -6.06 7.39 15.11
C PRO A 88 -4.99 7.56 16.21
N PRO A 89 -4.91 6.65 17.20
CA PRO A 89 -3.85 6.68 18.21
C PRO A 89 -2.45 6.74 17.58
N SER A 90 -1.50 7.45 18.21
CA SER A 90 -0.17 7.78 17.63
C SER A 90 0.65 6.55 17.22
N ASP A 91 0.41 5.42 17.86
CA ASP A 91 1.06 4.13 17.65
C ASP A 91 0.28 3.17 16.73
N VAL A 92 -0.92 3.55 16.28
CA VAL A 92 -1.71 2.83 15.28
C VAL A 92 -1.39 3.38 13.90
N TRP A 93 -1.08 2.50 12.94
CA TRP A 93 -0.72 2.88 11.58
C TRP A 93 -1.58 2.23 10.47
N GLN A 94 -2.64 1.55 10.86
CA GLN A 94 -3.48 0.76 9.98
C GLN A 94 -4.92 0.87 10.47
N LEU A 95 -5.82 1.18 9.54
CA LEU A 95 -7.24 1.22 9.79
C LEU A 95 -7.96 0.35 8.75
N TRP A 96 -8.81 -0.56 9.19
CA TRP A 96 -9.71 -1.26 8.28
C TRP A 96 -11.03 -0.50 8.16
N GLY A 97 -11.49 -0.32 6.92
CA GLY A 97 -12.79 0.28 6.62
C GLY A 97 -13.80 -0.81 6.26
N GLY A 98 -14.83 -0.96 7.08
CA GLY A 98 -15.88 -1.97 6.92
C GLY A 98 -17.21 -1.37 6.48
N ASP A 99 -17.87 -2.02 5.52
CA ASP A 99 -19.28 -1.78 5.24
C ASP A 99 -20.09 -2.65 6.20
N MET A 100 -20.50 -2.06 7.32
CA MET A 100 -21.19 -2.77 8.40
C MET A 100 -22.60 -3.24 8.01
N ARG A 101 -23.18 -2.71 6.92
CA ARG A 101 -24.47 -3.16 6.41
C ARG A 101 -24.33 -4.43 5.58
N GLN A 102 -23.22 -4.56 4.86
CA GLN A 102 -22.87 -5.76 4.10
C GLN A 102 -22.08 -6.77 4.92
N GLY A 103 -21.60 -6.38 6.10
CA GLY A 103 -20.85 -7.26 7.00
C GLY A 103 -19.48 -7.63 6.43
N CYS A 104 -18.82 -6.73 5.69
CA CYS A 104 -17.53 -7.00 5.06
C CYS A 104 -16.52 -5.85 5.14
N TRP A 105 -15.24 -6.20 5.14
CA TRP A 105 -14.13 -5.27 4.99
C TRP A 105 -13.97 -4.86 3.52
N ARG A 106 -13.83 -3.56 3.28
CA ARG A 106 -13.70 -2.99 1.93
C ARG A 106 -12.31 -2.50 1.61
N VAL A 107 -11.61 -1.94 2.61
CA VAL A 107 -10.30 -1.33 2.43
C VAL A 107 -9.40 -1.53 3.64
N ASP A 108 -8.11 -1.69 3.38
CA ASP A 108 -7.04 -1.59 4.36
C ASP A 108 -6.31 -0.25 4.17
N MET A 109 -6.64 0.73 5.01
CA MET A 109 -6.04 2.05 4.99
C MET A 109 -4.80 2.09 5.87
N MET A 110 -3.65 2.12 5.22
CA MET A 110 -2.36 2.30 5.87
C MET A 110 -2.01 3.77 5.99
N MET A 111 -1.26 4.12 7.03
CA MET A 111 -0.72 5.46 7.24
C MET A 111 0.80 5.46 7.10
N GLU A 112 1.32 6.55 6.54
CA GLU A 112 2.75 6.81 6.43
C GLU A 112 3.17 8.17 7.04
N PRO A 113 4.44 8.35 7.45
CA PRO A 113 4.91 9.56 8.11
C PRO A 113 5.35 10.68 7.13
N GLY A 114 5.11 10.52 5.83
CA GLY A 114 5.54 11.47 4.81
C GLY A 114 4.78 12.80 4.83
N THR A 115 5.10 13.66 3.87
CA THR A 115 4.38 14.92 3.58
C THR A 115 3.90 14.91 2.13
N PRO A 116 3.14 15.92 1.67
CA PRO A 116 2.71 15.97 0.27
C PRO A 116 3.85 15.89 -0.74
N ASP A 117 5.03 16.44 -0.42
CA ASP A 117 6.19 16.44 -1.33
C ASP A 117 7.23 15.37 -1.01
N LEU A 118 7.19 14.79 0.19
CA LEU A 118 8.21 13.85 0.67
C LEU A 118 7.59 12.49 1.01
N TRP A 119 8.08 11.45 0.35
CA TRP A 119 7.78 10.07 0.73
C TRP A 119 8.86 9.54 1.69
N ILE A 120 8.42 8.85 2.75
CA ILE A 120 9.32 8.31 3.78
C ILE A 120 9.01 6.83 3.94
N TYR A 121 10.05 6.00 3.80
CA TYR A 121 9.90 4.57 4.01
C TYR A 121 9.63 4.28 5.50
N LYS A 122 8.41 3.82 5.81
CA LYS A 122 7.94 3.63 7.18
C LYS A 122 8.81 2.70 8.04
N ARG A 123 9.51 1.72 7.44
CA ARG A 123 10.33 0.75 8.17
C ARG A 123 11.74 1.25 8.47
N ASP A 124 12.26 2.14 7.64
CA ASP A 124 13.53 2.82 7.87
C ASP A 124 13.40 4.25 7.36
N GLN A 125 13.18 5.17 8.30
CA GLN A 125 12.95 6.57 7.97
C GLN A 125 14.21 7.29 7.48
N THR A 126 15.38 6.66 7.41
CA THR A 126 16.54 7.25 6.72
C THR A 126 16.35 7.26 5.21
N ILE A 127 15.54 6.33 4.68
CA ILE A 127 15.16 6.28 3.27
C ILE A 127 14.00 7.25 3.03
N ARG A 128 14.32 8.34 2.32
CA ARG A 128 13.40 9.43 1.98
C ARG A 128 13.66 9.86 0.55
N MET A 129 12.61 10.25 -0.16
CA MET A 129 12.72 10.77 -1.53
C MET A 129 11.52 11.66 -1.87
N ALA A 130 11.62 12.39 -2.99
CA ALA A 130 10.49 13.14 -3.50
C ALA A 130 9.30 12.20 -3.72
N ARG A 131 8.10 12.62 -3.34
CA ARG A 131 6.89 11.80 -3.50
C ARG A 131 6.68 11.38 -4.95
N SER A 132 7.01 12.24 -5.91
CA SER A 132 6.95 11.97 -7.35
C SER A 132 7.87 10.83 -7.81
N ASP A 133 8.92 10.50 -7.05
CA ASP A 133 9.81 9.37 -7.34
C ASP A 133 9.27 8.06 -6.78
N ALA A 134 8.56 8.12 -5.65
CA ALA A 134 7.98 6.96 -4.99
C ALA A 134 6.60 6.57 -5.54
N ILE A 135 5.78 7.55 -5.90
CA ILE A 135 4.38 7.38 -6.29
C ILE A 135 4.21 7.67 -7.78
N ARG A 136 3.65 6.71 -8.51
CA ARG A 136 3.31 6.82 -9.93
C ARG A 136 1.80 6.93 -10.09
N VAL A 137 1.35 7.38 -11.25
CA VAL A 137 -0.09 7.44 -11.60
C VAL A 137 -0.31 6.60 -12.85
N SER A 138 -1.33 5.74 -12.83
CA SER A 138 -1.69 4.90 -13.98
C SER A 138 -2.32 5.73 -15.10
N GLU A 139 -2.46 5.13 -16.28
CA GLU A 139 -3.22 5.74 -17.39
C GLU A 139 -4.69 6.02 -17.00
N THR A 140 -5.24 5.25 -16.05
CA THR A 140 -6.59 5.43 -15.50
C THR A 140 -6.65 6.42 -14.33
N GLY A 141 -5.54 7.11 -14.02
CA GLY A 141 -5.49 8.13 -12.97
C GLY A 141 -5.37 7.59 -11.54
N ILE A 142 -5.12 6.29 -11.35
CA ILE A 142 -4.95 5.70 -10.03
C ILE A 142 -3.52 5.94 -9.54
N PRO A 143 -3.30 6.65 -8.42
CA PRO A 143 -1.98 6.76 -7.81
C PRO A 143 -1.59 5.42 -7.17
N TYR A 144 -0.36 4.97 -7.35
CA TYR A 144 0.14 3.72 -6.81
C TYR A 144 1.63 3.81 -6.43
N LEU A 145 2.03 3.04 -5.41
CA LEU A 145 3.42 2.94 -5.01
C LEU A 145 4.24 2.28 -6.12
N SER A 146 5.39 2.85 -6.46
CA SER A 146 6.23 2.28 -7.52
C SER A 146 6.61 0.82 -7.21
N PRO A 147 6.75 -0.02 -8.24
CA PRO A 147 6.99 -1.44 -8.03
C PRO A 147 8.32 -1.72 -7.29
N VAL A 148 9.32 -0.84 -7.44
CA VAL A 148 10.59 -0.91 -6.66
C VAL A 148 10.31 -0.84 -5.16
N HIS A 149 9.52 0.14 -4.72
CA HIS A 149 9.21 0.35 -3.31
C HIS A 149 8.23 -0.69 -2.77
N VAL A 150 7.27 -1.16 -3.58
CA VAL A 150 6.42 -2.31 -3.20
C VAL A 150 7.29 -3.54 -2.95
N MET A 151 8.23 -3.84 -3.85
CA MET A 151 9.12 -4.99 -3.68
C MET A 151 10.05 -4.83 -2.48
N LEU A 152 10.48 -3.60 -2.15
CA LEU A 152 11.23 -3.33 -0.93
C LEU A 152 10.44 -3.70 0.33
N PHE A 153 9.14 -3.39 0.41
CA PHE A 153 8.29 -3.86 1.51
C PHE A 153 8.16 -5.39 1.55
N LYS A 154 8.13 -6.06 0.40
CA LYS A 154 7.98 -7.53 0.30
C LYS A 154 9.25 -8.30 0.63
N ALA A 155 10.42 -7.71 0.43
CA ALA A 155 11.73 -8.32 0.70
C ALA A 155 11.89 -8.84 2.14
N LYS A 156 11.18 -8.26 3.11
CA LYS A 156 11.22 -8.69 4.52
C LYS A 156 10.63 -10.08 4.76
N HIS A 157 9.54 -10.44 4.07
CA HIS A 157 8.72 -11.60 4.44
C HIS A 157 8.91 -12.82 3.53
N ARG A 158 9.39 -12.63 2.29
CA ARG A 158 9.76 -13.71 1.35
C ARG A 158 8.70 -14.81 1.19
N ARG A 159 7.41 -14.45 1.27
CA ARG A 159 6.29 -15.40 1.09
C ARG A 159 6.28 -15.88 -0.36
N GLU A 160 5.63 -17.01 -0.65
CA GLU A 160 5.57 -17.52 -2.02
C GLU A 160 4.99 -16.49 -3.00
N LYS A 161 3.88 -15.83 -2.61
CA LYS A 161 3.29 -14.72 -3.38
C LYS A 161 4.26 -13.55 -3.61
N ASP A 162 5.17 -13.28 -2.68
CA ASP A 162 6.18 -12.23 -2.84
C ASP A 162 7.27 -12.64 -3.84
N ARG A 163 7.59 -13.93 -3.93
CA ARG A 163 8.54 -14.47 -4.92
C ARG A 163 7.94 -14.43 -6.32
N GLU A 164 6.65 -14.76 -6.46
CA GLU A 164 5.91 -14.66 -7.72
C GLU A 164 5.83 -13.20 -8.19
N ASP A 165 5.41 -12.28 -7.30
CA ASP A 165 5.37 -10.84 -7.55
C ASP A 165 6.76 -10.33 -8.01
N PHE A 166 7.84 -10.76 -7.33
CA PHE A 166 9.21 -10.41 -7.72
C PHE A 166 9.57 -10.89 -9.13
N ASN A 167 9.30 -12.16 -9.45
CA ASN A 167 9.63 -12.73 -10.76
C ASN A 167 8.86 -12.02 -11.90
N LEU A 168 7.61 -11.63 -11.67
CA LEU A 168 6.82 -10.84 -12.61
C LEU A 168 7.42 -9.43 -12.79
N CYS A 169 7.80 -8.78 -11.69
CA CYS A 169 8.43 -7.45 -11.75
C CYS A 169 9.71 -7.45 -12.59
N LEU A 170 10.54 -8.49 -12.49
CA LEU A 170 11.77 -8.63 -13.28
C LEU A 170 11.54 -8.64 -14.80
N THR A 171 10.33 -8.93 -15.27
CA THR A 171 10.01 -8.93 -16.71
C THR A 171 9.72 -7.53 -17.27
N LYS A 172 9.37 -6.57 -16.40
CA LYS A 172 8.90 -5.23 -16.80
C LYS A 172 9.73 -4.09 -16.19
N PHE A 173 10.61 -4.35 -15.22
CA PHE A 173 11.50 -3.33 -14.69
C PHE A 173 12.34 -2.67 -15.79
N SER A 174 12.39 -1.33 -15.74
CA SER A 174 13.36 -0.56 -16.50
C SER A 174 14.76 -0.71 -15.90
N ASN A 175 15.79 -0.33 -16.66
CA ASN A 175 17.17 -0.28 -16.12
C ASN A 175 17.28 0.66 -14.91
N LYS A 176 16.52 1.76 -14.89
CA LYS A 176 16.46 2.69 -13.75
C LYS A 176 15.83 2.03 -12.52
N ASP A 177 14.67 1.39 -12.69
CA ASP A 177 13.97 0.70 -11.60
C ASP A 177 14.85 -0.39 -10.99
N ARG A 178 15.54 -1.14 -11.86
CA ARG A 178 16.44 -2.21 -11.44
C ARG A 178 17.66 -1.69 -10.69
N ALA A 179 18.31 -0.64 -11.19
CA ALA A 179 19.46 -0.03 -10.52
C ALA A 179 19.07 0.51 -9.14
N GLN A 180 17.96 1.25 -9.06
CA GLN A 180 17.41 1.76 -7.80
C GLN A 180 17.09 0.61 -6.83
N PHE A 181 16.49 -0.47 -7.33
CA PHE A 181 16.14 -1.60 -6.47
C PHE A 181 17.38 -2.34 -5.96
N ILE A 182 18.43 -2.49 -6.77
CA ILE A 182 19.71 -3.07 -6.34
C ILE A 182 20.34 -2.23 -5.22
N GLU A 183 20.35 -0.90 -5.36
CA GLU A 183 20.90 0.02 -4.36
C GLU A 183 20.18 -0.14 -3.01
N LEU A 184 18.86 0.03 -3.01
CA LEU A 184 18.03 -0.11 -1.79
C LEU A 184 18.15 -1.49 -1.14
N MET A 185 18.16 -2.56 -1.95
CA MET A 185 18.30 -3.92 -1.44
C MET A 185 19.70 -4.21 -0.90
N SER A 186 20.75 -3.63 -1.48
CA SER A 186 22.13 -3.81 -0.99
C SER A 186 22.34 -3.16 0.36
N GLU A 187 21.67 -2.02 0.60
CA GLU A 187 21.70 -1.30 1.88
C GLU A 187 20.85 -2.02 2.95
N LEU A 188 19.58 -2.34 2.64
CA LEU A 188 18.62 -2.78 3.64
C LEU A 188 18.58 -4.30 3.84
N HIS A 189 18.97 -5.07 2.82
CA HIS A 189 18.88 -6.53 2.81
C HIS A 189 20.13 -7.16 2.17
N PRO A 190 21.35 -6.89 2.69
CA PRO A 190 22.57 -7.47 2.14
C PRO A 190 22.50 -9.00 2.14
N GLY A 191 22.88 -9.61 1.01
CA GLY A 191 22.84 -11.07 0.84
C GLY A 191 21.45 -11.66 0.50
N HIS A 192 20.43 -10.83 0.27
CA HIS A 192 19.13 -11.30 -0.18
C HIS A 192 19.20 -11.97 -1.55
N GLU A 193 18.52 -13.11 -1.73
CA GLU A 193 18.56 -13.92 -2.97
C GLU A 193 18.15 -13.14 -4.23
N TRP A 194 17.30 -12.12 -4.06
CA TRP A 194 16.85 -11.26 -5.15
C TRP A 194 17.98 -10.43 -5.76
N LEU A 195 19.00 -10.06 -4.98
CA LEU A 195 20.15 -9.29 -5.48
C LEU A 195 20.89 -10.03 -6.59
N GLU A 196 21.06 -11.34 -6.45
CA GLU A 196 21.74 -12.15 -7.47
C GLU A 196 20.89 -12.23 -8.76
N LYS A 197 19.59 -12.47 -8.62
CA LYS A 197 18.67 -12.46 -9.77
C LYS A 197 18.59 -11.09 -10.46
N LEU A 198 18.71 -10.00 -9.69
CA LEU A 198 18.79 -8.64 -10.20
C LEU A 198 20.11 -8.33 -10.90
N LYS A 199 21.17 -9.12 -10.78
CA LYS A 199 22.44 -8.88 -11.50
C LYS A 199 22.55 -9.70 -12.80
N ILE A 200 21.84 -10.81 -12.91
CA ILE A 200 22.08 -11.84 -13.94
C ILE A 200 21.47 -11.55 -15.33
N ARG A 201 20.51 -10.63 -15.47
CA ARG A 201 19.97 -10.26 -16.80
C ARG A 201 20.76 -9.08 -17.41
N SER A 202 21.50 -9.28 -18.49
CA SER A 202 22.00 -8.21 -19.37
C SER A 202 21.33 -8.34 -20.73
#